data_AF-A0A9P9DTQ6-F1
#
_entry.id   AF-A0A9P9DTQ6-F1
#
_cell.length_a   1.000
_cell.length_b   1.000
_cell.length_c   1.000
_cell.angle_alpha   90.00
_cell.angle_beta   90.00
_cell.angle_gamma   90.00
#
_symmetry.space_group_name_H-M   'P 1'
#
loop_
_entity.id
_entity.type
_entity.pdbx_description
1 polymer ?
#
loop_
_entity_poly.entity_id
_entity_poly.type
_entity_poly.pdbx_seq_one_letter_code
_entity_poly.pdbx_strand_id
1 'polypeptide(L)'
;MVNLQSIILFGISYFIFPRLTFLPKSVHSILVIFGPFLLPRLVNLFNTARATSRSVPVRPVPHNVQWALNALFVSAVAWLILSLPRFASENIFLTTESRLQIEANTLFARLKLMRPLTAEDEVLRTKFAGSMQNRLVYLTFGPDTLANCIWCTTSGGDDMQNYLLYYLPEILTPHIFHLAVLGLATSSMVGSESSRFRIHVTIAGLVLAVAEFWYLATYDATINKRAKTLQDIDFVHWRLRVLRYIAFALTDGALGLVLWLTSTNRWLAKPVSLAERLELATRLSEETRNQLRALGILSNSINRAPALRAVKENYWRDDADFMAETVQDEAVMEQIKNSMNSMDIGALRTQVAEMAKDIVAGFDVFQPPQAPAESETKAESSF
;
A
#
# COMPACT_ATOMS: atom_id res chain seq x y z
N MET A 1 32.17 4.18 3.71
CA MET A 1 32.09 5.63 3.42
C MET A 1 30.77 6.15 3.97
N VAL A 2 30.80 7.07 4.94
CA VAL A 2 29.58 7.59 5.58
C VAL A 2 28.96 8.63 4.65
N ASN A 3 27.75 8.36 4.14
CA ASN A 3 27.05 9.24 3.21
C ASN A 3 26.54 10.49 3.97
N LEU A 4 26.69 11.70 3.40
CA LEU A 4 26.24 12.97 3.99
C LEU A 4 24.75 12.94 4.39
N GLN A 5 23.95 12.20 3.61
CA GLN A 5 22.53 11.97 3.87
C GLN A 5 22.27 11.24 5.20
N SER A 6 23.12 10.28 5.57
CA SER A 6 23.08 9.59 6.86
C SER A 6 23.38 10.55 8.01
N ILE A 7 24.30 11.49 7.83
CA ILE A 7 24.68 12.48 8.87
C ILE A 7 23.52 13.45 9.12
N ILE A 8 22.84 13.91 8.06
CA ILE A 8 21.66 14.79 8.17
C ILE A 8 20.49 14.04 8.83
N LEU A 9 20.25 12.79 8.46
CA LEU A 9 19.20 11.95 9.07
C LEU A 9 19.48 11.65 10.56
N PHE A 10 20.75 11.46 10.93
CA PHE A 10 21.18 11.36 12.33
C PHE A 10 20.89 12.66 13.08
N GLY A 11 21.21 13.81 12.50
CA GLY A 11 20.90 15.13 13.08
C GLY A 11 19.40 15.35 13.29
N ILE A 12 18.59 15.00 12.29
CA ILE A 12 17.11 15.05 12.37
C ILE A 12 16.58 14.10 13.45
N SER A 13 17.08 12.87 13.49
CA SER A 13 16.70 11.89 14.50
C SER A 13 17.01 12.37 15.93
N TYR A 14 18.16 13.02 16.12
CA TYR A 14 18.63 13.42 17.43
C TYR A 14 18.06 14.76 17.91
N PHE A 15 17.66 15.66 17.01
CA PHE A 15 17.10 16.97 17.39
C PHE A 15 15.58 17.04 17.31
N ILE A 16 14.93 16.32 16.38
CA ILE A 16 13.49 16.45 16.14
C ILE A 16 12.70 15.45 17.00
N PHE A 17 13.09 14.16 17.05
CA PHE A 17 12.35 13.17 17.84
C PHE A 17 12.26 13.50 19.34
N PRO A 18 13.30 14.05 20.00
CA PRO A 18 13.20 14.44 21.39
C PRO A 18 12.14 15.53 21.66
N ARG A 19 11.82 16.36 20.66
CA ARG A 19 10.87 17.47 20.76
C ARG A 19 9.42 17.11 20.40
N LEU A 20 9.16 15.89 19.93
CA LEU A 20 7.80 15.40 19.65
C LEU A 20 7.16 14.92 20.97
N THR A 21 6.65 15.87 21.76
CA THR A 21 6.06 15.64 23.09
C THR A 21 4.68 14.96 23.06
N PHE A 22 4.11 14.71 21.87
CA PHE A 22 2.81 14.06 21.72
C PHE A 22 2.87 12.51 21.77
N LEU A 23 4.06 11.91 21.80
CA LEU A 23 4.22 10.46 21.82
C LEU A 23 4.34 9.92 23.27
N PRO A 24 3.77 8.73 23.57
CA PRO A 24 3.96 8.06 24.86
C PRO A 24 5.45 7.86 25.17
N LYS A 25 5.87 8.07 26.43
CA LYS A 25 7.28 8.02 26.88
C LYS A 25 8.03 6.74 26.44
N SER A 26 7.33 5.62 26.35
CA SER A 26 7.87 4.33 25.92
C SER A 26 8.26 4.33 24.44
N VAL A 27 7.44 4.95 23.57
CA VAL A 27 7.69 5.06 22.13
C VAL A 27 8.82 6.05 21.87
N HIS A 28 8.86 7.14 22.63
CA HIS A 28 9.92 8.14 22.57
C HIS A 28 11.30 7.52 22.85
N SER A 29 11.38 6.69 23.89
CA SER A 29 12.63 6.00 24.26
C SER A 29 13.12 5.05 23.16
N ILE A 30 12.22 4.27 22.56
CA ILE A 30 12.55 3.35 21.46
C ILE A 30 12.99 4.14 20.21
N LEU A 31 12.29 5.23 19.88
CA LEU A 31 12.55 6.02 18.69
C LEU A 31 13.86 6.81 18.77
N VAL A 32 14.26 7.27 19.96
CA VAL A 32 15.55 7.93 20.18
C VAL A 32 16.71 6.96 20.06
N ILE A 33 16.56 5.72 20.56
CA ILE A 33 17.61 4.69 20.53
C ILE A 33 17.76 4.09 19.13
N PHE A 34 16.65 3.73 18.48
CA PHE A 34 16.66 3.03 17.19
C PHE A 34 16.54 3.95 15.98
N GLY A 35 16.01 5.17 16.16
CA GLY A 35 15.81 6.15 15.10
C GLY A 35 17.04 6.40 14.23
N PRO A 36 18.25 6.59 14.80
CA PRO A 36 19.43 6.87 13.99
C PRO A 36 19.88 5.69 13.11
N PHE A 37 19.54 4.46 13.51
CA PHE A 37 19.88 3.25 12.76
C PHE A 37 18.77 2.85 11.76
N LEU A 38 17.50 3.07 12.11
CA LEU A 38 16.36 2.75 11.26
C LEU A 38 16.13 3.78 10.15
N LEU A 39 16.23 5.10 10.44
CA LEU A 39 15.98 6.17 9.46
C LEU A 39 16.78 6.02 8.17
N PRO A 40 18.13 5.91 8.20
CA PRO A 40 18.90 5.83 6.96
C PRO A 40 18.58 4.56 6.17
N ARG A 41 18.26 3.45 6.83
CA ARG A 41 17.83 2.22 6.15
C ARG A 41 16.46 2.37 5.50
N LEU A 42 15.50 2.95 6.20
CA LEU A 42 14.15 3.22 5.67
C LEU A 42 14.19 4.20 4.49
N VAL A 43 14.98 5.27 4.59
CA VAL A 43 15.14 6.25 3.52
C VAL A 43 15.85 5.63 2.32
N ASN A 44 16.89 4.82 2.53
CA ASN A 44 17.53 4.11 1.43
C ASN A 44 16.60 3.10 0.77
N LEU A 45 15.82 2.34 1.55
CA LEU A 45 14.81 1.42 1.02
C LEU A 45 13.72 2.16 0.22
N PHE A 46 13.31 3.33 0.70
CA PHE A 46 12.36 4.19 0.00
C PHE A 46 12.94 4.75 -1.29
N ASN A 47 14.19 5.21 -1.27
CA ASN A 47 14.87 5.77 -2.44
C ASN A 47 15.13 4.69 -3.50
N THR A 48 15.54 3.48 -3.11
CA THR A 48 15.73 2.36 -4.05
C THR A 48 14.41 1.88 -4.62
N ALA A 49 13.36 1.75 -3.80
CA ALA A 49 12.02 1.40 -4.26
C ALA A 49 11.37 2.48 -5.14
N ARG A 50 11.77 3.75 -4.97
CA ARG A 50 11.33 4.86 -5.83
C ARG A 50 12.15 4.96 -7.11
N ALA A 51 13.44 4.61 -7.08
CA ALA A 51 14.31 4.63 -8.24
C ALA A 51 13.83 3.63 -9.32
N THR A 52 13.38 2.44 -8.92
CA THR A 52 12.80 1.45 -9.85
C THR A 52 11.51 1.95 -10.51
N SER A 53 10.68 2.69 -9.77
CA SER A 53 9.45 3.31 -10.29
C SER A 53 9.68 4.44 -11.30
N ARG A 54 10.85 5.09 -11.34
CA ARG A 54 11.13 6.17 -12.32
C ARG A 54 11.24 5.67 -13.76
N SER A 55 11.62 4.40 -13.94
CA SER A 55 11.79 3.80 -15.27
C SER A 55 10.50 3.25 -15.89
N VAL A 56 9.37 3.30 -15.17
CA VAL A 56 8.10 2.73 -15.62
C VAL A 56 7.04 3.83 -15.69
N PRO A 57 6.30 3.98 -16.81
CA PRO A 57 5.27 5.00 -16.92
C PRO A 57 4.15 4.76 -15.90
N VAL A 58 3.59 5.87 -15.40
CA VAL A 58 2.41 5.85 -14.53
C VAL A 58 1.22 5.36 -15.33
N ARG A 59 0.55 4.31 -14.83
CA ARG A 59 -0.65 3.74 -15.45
C ARG A 59 -1.91 4.05 -14.64
N PRO A 60 -3.11 4.10 -15.26
CA PRO A 60 -4.36 4.12 -14.52
C PRO A 60 -4.52 2.85 -13.67
N VAL A 61 -5.36 2.92 -12.64
CA VAL A 61 -5.63 1.77 -11.75
C VAL A 61 -6.30 0.66 -12.58
N PRO A 62 -5.77 -0.57 -12.57
CA PRO A 62 -6.41 -1.68 -13.26
C PRO A 62 -7.77 -1.99 -12.62
N HIS A 63 -8.77 -2.29 -13.45
CA HIS A 63 -10.16 -2.44 -13.02
C HIS A 63 -10.32 -3.41 -11.84
N ASN A 64 -9.66 -4.56 -11.86
CA ASN A 64 -9.77 -5.54 -10.76
C ASN A 64 -9.26 -5.00 -9.41
N VAL A 65 -8.19 -4.20 -9.41
CA VAL A 65 -7.65 -3.57 -8.18
C VAL A 65 -8.60 -2.49 -7.66
N GLN A 66 -9.32 -1.81 -8.54
CA GLN A 66 -10.34 -0.83 -8.13
C GLN A 66 -11.42 -1.47 -7.26
N TRP A 67 -11.80 -2.72 -7.53
CA TRP A 67 -12.80 -3.45 -6.74
C TRP A 67 -12.27 -3.74 -5.33
N ALA A 68 -11.01 -4.13 -5.20
CA ALA A 68 -10.39 -4.30 -3.89
C ALA A 68 -10.22 -2.98 -3.14
N LEU A 69 -9.86 -1.89 -3.82
CA LEU A 69 -9.80 -0.57 -3.19
C LEU A 69 -11.18 -0.12 -2.69
N ASN A 70 -12.24 -0.36 -3.48
CA ASN A 70 -13.61 -0.06 -3.06
C ASN A 70 -14.02 -0.94 -1.86
N ALA A 71 -13.68 -2.23 -1.87
CA ALA A 71 -13.96 -3.12 -0.75
C ALA A 71 -13.26 -2.67 0.54
N LEU A 72 -11.97 -2.31 0.46
CA LEU A 72 -11.20 -1.77 1.59
C LEU A 72 -11.71 -0.40 2.06
N PHE A 73 -12.19 0.43 1.14
CA PHE A 73 -12.80 1.71 1.51
C PHE A 73 -14.12 1.49 2.27
N VAL A 74 -14.99 0.61 1.76
CA VAL A 74 -16.25 0.26 2.42
C VAL A 74 -15.99 -0.37 3.78
N SER A 75 -15.01 -1.27 3.90
CA SER A 75 -14.66 -1.86 5.19
C SER A 75 -14.10 -0.83 6.17
N ALA A 76 -13.20 0.05 5.73
CA ALA A 76 -12.67 1.13 6.58
C ALA A 76 -13.78 2.05 7.10
N VAL A 77 -14.71 2.44 6.23
CA VAL A 77 -15.89 3.25 6.62
C VAL A 77 -16.78 2.48 7.58
N ALA A 78 -17.05 1.20 7.33
CA ALA A 78 -17.86 0.37 8.22
C ALA A 78 -17.24 0.25 9.61
N TRP A 79 -15.93 0.01 9.71
CA TRP A 79 -15.22 -0.04 10.99
C TRP A 79 -15.23 1.31 11.70
N LEU A 80 -15.02 2.41 10.99
CA LEU A 80 -15.14 3.76 11.57
C LEU A 80 -16.56 4.03 12.10
N ILE A 81 -17.60 3.62 11.38
CA ILE A 81 -18.99 3.74 11.86
C ILE A 81 -19.21 2.88 13.11
N LEU A 82 -18.73 1.64 13.12
CA LEU A 82 -18.84 0.73 14.28
C LEU A 82 -18.04 1.19 15.51
N SER A 83 -17.03 2.05 15.31
CA SER A 83 -16.28 2.69 16.40
C SER A 83 -17.09 3.76 17.13
N LEU A 84 -18.20 4.23 16.55
CA LEU A 84 -19.05 5.25 17.18
C LEU A 84 -19.77 4.69 18.42
N PRO A 85 -19.95 5.52 19.46
CA PRO A 85 -20.55 5.09 20.74
C PRO A 85 -21.99 4.61 20.60
N ARG A 86 -22.70 5.00 19.53
CA ARG A 86 -24.10 4.57 19.28
C ARG A 86 -24.23 3.06 19.04
N PHE A 87 -23.18 2.41 18.55
CA PHE A 87 -23.17 0.96 18.36
C PHE A 87 -22.61 0.22 19.58
N ALA A 88 -22.10 0.95 20.57
CA ALA A 88 -21.56 0.38 21.80
C ALA A 88 -22.68 0.03 22.78
N SER A 89 -22.43 -1.00 23.60
CA SER A 89 -23.26 -1.28 24.77
C SER A 89 -23.22 -0.09 25.72
N GLU A 90 -24.34 0.19 26.37
CA GLU A 90 -24.43 1.32 27.29
C GLU A 90 -23.51 1.10 28.50
N ASN A 91 -22.72 2.13 28.84
CA ASN A 91 -21.92 2.14 30.05
C ASN A 91 -22.71 2.80 31.18
N ILE A 92 -23.22 1.99 32.10
CA ILE A 92 -24.10 2.43 33.19
C ILE A 92 -23.40 3.47 34.09
N PHE A 93 -22.09 3.34 34.34
CA PHE A 93 -21.34 4.29 35.18
C PHE A 93 -21.14 5.63 34.48
N LEU A 94 -20.90 5.63 33.17
CA LEU A 94 -20.80 6.87 32.38
C LEU A 94 -22.16 7.56 32.25
N THR A 95 -23.23 6.82 31.92
CA THR A 95 -24.55 7.44 31.76
C THR A 95 -25.03 8.05 33.09
N THR A 96 -24.84 7.36 34.21
CA THR A 96 -25.30 7.82 35.54
C THR A 96 -24.28 8.71 36.26
N GLU A 97 -23.16 9.05 35.62
CA GLU A 97 -22.03 9.81 36.19
C GLU A 97 -21.60 9.34 37.59
N SER A 98 -21.65 8.03 37.84
CA SER A 98 -21.53 7.47 39.18
C SER A 98 -20.17 6.85 39.42
N ARG A 99 -19.62 7.05 40.62
CA ARG A 99 -18.36 6.45 41.07
C ARG A 99 -18.49 4.93 41.23
N LEU A 100 -17.39 4.19 41.08
CA LEU A 100 -17.38 2.73 41.15
C LEU A 100 -17.86 2.15 42.51
N GLN A 101 -17.63 2.89 43.60
CA GLN A 101 -17.99 2.48 44.98
C GLN A 101 -19.47 2.71 45.34
N ILE A 102 -20.30 3.27 44.45
CA ILE A 102 -21.73 3.50 44.69
C ILE A 102 -22.48 2.20 45.04
N GLU A 103 -23.51 2.26 45.88
CA GLU A 103 -24.31 1.07 46.15
C GLU A 103 -25.13 0.66 44.90
N ALA A 104 -25.23 -0.63 44.62
CA ALA A 104 -25.91 -1.14 43.43
C ALA A 104 -27.37 -0.65 43.33
N ASN A 105 -28.14 -0.69 44.43
CA ASN A 105 -29.52 -0.23 44.42
C ASN A 105 -29.63 1.27 44.07
N THR A 106 -28.72 2.09 44.59
CA THR A 106 -28.71 3.52 44.28
C THR A 106 -28.30 3.83 42.83
N LEU A 107 -27.38 3.04 42.26
CA LEU A 107 -26.99 3.14 40.85
C LEU A 107 -28.16 2.84 39.91
N PHE A 108 -28.85 1.72 40.15
CA PHE A 108 -29.99 1.31 39.32
C PHE A 108 -31.23 2.16 39.57
N ALA A 109 -31.40 2.73 40.77
CA ALA A 109 -32.43 3.74 41.02
C ALA A 109 -32.20 5.01 40.18
N ARG A 110 -30.94 5.45 40.02
CA ARG A 110 -30.60 6.57 39.12
C ARG A 110 -30.81 6.20 37.65
N LEU A 111 -30.42 5.00 37.25
CA LEU A 111 -30.65 4.51 35.89
C LEU A 111 -32.15 4.50 35.56
N LYS A 112 -33.00 4.08 36.50
CA LYS A 112 -34.47 4.07 36.39
C LYS A 112 -35.06 5.45 36.10
N LEU A 113 -34.41 6.52 36.59
CA LEU A 113 -34.85 7.90 36.33
C LEU A 113 -34.58 8.34 34.89
N MET A 114 -33.59 7.74 34.22
CA MET A 114 -33.23 8.10 32.84
C MET A 114 -33.92 7.20 31.80
N ARG A 115 -34.11 5.91 32.11
CA ARG A 115 -34.83 4.97 31.25
C ARG A 115 -35.45 3.83 32.06
N PRO A 116 -36.51 3.16 31.57
CA PRO A 116 -37.02 1.95 32.20
C PRO A 116 -35.94 0.85 32.24
N LEU A 117 -35.91 0.08 33.34
CA LEU A 117 -34.97 -1.02 33.51
C LEU A 117 -35.35 -2.20 32.62
N THR A 118 -34.36 -2.75 31.92
CA THR A 118 -34.50 -3.98 31.15
C THR A 118 -34.31 -5.21 32.05
N ALA A 119 -34.65 -6.39 31.53
CA ALA A 119 -34.40 -7.66 32.24
C ALA A 119 -32.90 -7.88 32.52
N GLU A 120 -32.03 -7.47 31.59
CA GLU A 120 -30.58 -7.51 31.75
C GLU A 120 -30.10 -6.58 32.88
N ASP A 121 -30.68 -5.38 33.00
CA ASP A 121 -30.34 -4.45 34.08
C ASP A 121 -30.66 -5.03 35.46
N GLU A 122 -31.77 -5.76 35.61
CA GLU A 122 -32.11 -6.41 36.87
C GLU A 122 -31.13 -7.54 37.22
N VAL A 123 -30.68 -8.31 36.24
CA VAL A 123 -29.62 -9.31 36.44
C VAL A 123 -28.32 -8.61 36.86
N LEU A 124 -27.91 -7.56 36.16
CA LEU A 124 -26.72 -6.77 36.51
C LEU A 124 -26.82 -6.16 37.91
N ARG A 125 -28.01 -5.69 38.33
CA ARG A 125 -28.25 -5.17 39.68
C ARG A 125 -27.95 -6.22 40.75
N THR A 126 -28.44 -7.45 40.58
CA THR A 126 -28.16 -8.54 41.53
C THR A 126 -26.68 -8.89 41.58
N LYS A 127 -25.99 -8.94 40.43
CA LYS A 127 -24.55 -9.21 40.34
C LYS A 127 -23.72 -8.10 40.98
N PHE A 128 -24.08 -6.83 40.80
CA PHE A 128 -23.39 -5.68 41.40
C PHE A 128 -23.58 -5.55 42.91
N ALA A 129 -24.70 -6.08 43.43
CA ALA A 129 -24.94 -6.18 44.87
C ALA A 129 -24.11 -7.30 45.52
N GLY A 130 -23.86 -8.39 44.81
CA GLY A 130 -23.13 -9.55 45.33
C GLY A 130 -21.64 -9.32 45.58
N SER A 131 -20.94 -8.57 44.73
CA SER A 131 -19.50 -8.31 44.91
C SER A 131 -19.00 -7.09 44.16
N MET A 132 -18.03 -6.39 44.74
CA MET A 132 -17.26 -5.35 44.06
C MET A 132 -16.46 -5.92 42.88
N GLN A 133 -16.03 -7.18 42.96
CA GLN A 133 -15.27 -7.84 41.89
C GLN A 133 -16.08 -7.93 40.59
N ASN A 134 -17.41 -8.14 40.68
CA ASN A 134 -18.31 -8.19 39.53
C ASN A 134 -18.35 -6.84 38.79
N ARG A 135 -18.18 -5.72 39.51
CA ARG A 135 -18.09 -4.40 38.88
C ARG A 135 -16.79 -4.22 38.10
N LEU A 136 -15.70 -4.84 38.56
CA LEU A 136 -14.43 -4.81 37.83
C LEU A 136 -14.52 -5.66 36.56
N VAL A 137 -15.13 -6.85 36.66
CA VAL A 137 -15.44 -7.73 35.51
C VAL A 137 -16.30 -6.98 34.48
N TYR A 138 -17.30 -6.23 34.92
CA TYR A 138 -18.11 -5.37 34.05
C TYR A 138 -17.28 -4.32 33.29
N LEU A 139 -16.31 -3.69 33.96
CA LEU A 139 -15.46 -2.68 33.31
C LEU A 139 -14.47 -3.30 32.31
N THR A 140 -14.02 -4.54 32.55
CA THR A 140 -13.03 -5.24 31.71
C THR A 140 -13.66 -5.95 30.53
N PHE A 141 -14.74 -6.69 30.75
CA PHE A 141 -15.37 -7.58 29.76
C PHE A 141 -16.76 -7.11 29.30
N GLY A 142 -17.35 -6.11 29.95
CA GLY A 142 -18.63 -5.52 29.55
C GLY A 142 -19.87 -6.10 30.24
N PRO A 143 -21.07 -5.58 29.89
CA PRO A 143 -22.35 -6.02 30.45
C PRO A 143 -22.73 -7.45 30.10
N ASP A 144 -22.59 -7.82 28.84
CA ASP A 144 -23.08 -9.10 28.30
C ASP A 144 -22.41 -10.30 28.98
N THR A 145 -21.08 -10.24 29.10
CA THR A 145 -20.27 -11.28 29.73
C THR A 145 -20.61 -11.51 31.20
N LEU A 146 -20.88 -10.45 31.95
CA LEU A 146 -21.26 -10.56 33.36
C LEU A 146 -22.70 -11.06 33.53
N ALA A 147 -23.62 -10.65 32.65
CA ALA A 147 -25.02 -11.03 32.72
C ALA A 147 -25.25 -12.49 32.28
N ASN A 148 -24.60 -12.90 31.19
CA ASN A 148 -24.90 -14.16 30.50
C ASN A 148 -23.91 -15.30 30.75
N CYS A 149 -22.80 -15.08 31.47
CA CYS A 149 -21.91 -16.19 31.80
C CYS A 149 -22.47 -17.06 32.94
N ILE A 150 -22.86 -18.29 32.59
CA ILE A 150 -23.49 -19.27 33.51
C ILE A 150 -22.46 -19.97 34.41
N TRP A 151 -21.22 -20.16 33.93
CA TRP A 151 -20.19 -21.00 34.56
C TRP A 151 -19.01 -20.20 35.13
N CYS A 152 -19.01 -18.87 35.00
CA CYS A 152 -17.91 -18.02 35.46
C CYS A 152 -17.90 -17.78 36.99
N THR A 153 -18.90 -18.24 37.74
CA THR A 153 -18.93 -18.13 39.20
C THR A 153 -18.54 -19.47 39.84
N THR A 154 -17.24 -19.71 40.00
CA THR A 154 -16.74 -20.91 40.68
C THR A 154 -16.20 -20.53 42.06
N SER A 155 -16.61 -21.25 43.09
CA SER A 155 -16.32 -20.97 44.51
C SER A 155 -14.83 -21.07 44.93
N GLY A 156 -13.90 -21.25 44.00
CA GLY A 156 -12.50 -21.51 44.30
C GLY A 156 -11.55 -20.89 43.28
N GLY A 157 -11.23 -19.60 43.46
CA GLY A 157 -9.99 -18.97 43.01
C GLY A 157 -9.80 -18.78 41.49
N ASP A 158 -9.65 -17.52 41.09
CA ASP A 158 -9.35 -17.00 39.74
C ASP A 158 -10.50 -16.98 38.71
N ASP A 159 -11.63 -16.40 39.12
CA ASP A 159 -12.81 -16.20 38.26
C ASP A 159 -12.52 -15.39 36.97
N MET A 160 -11.46 -14.58 36.94
CA MET A 160 -11.17 -13.67 35.81
C MET A 160 -10.85 -14.43 34.52
N GLN A 161 -10.17 -15.58 34.63
CA GLN A 161 -9.83 -16.40 33.46
C GLN A 161 -11.08 -17.01 32.80
N ASN A 162 -12.07 -17.43 33.60
CA ASN A 162 -13.33 -17.95 33.08
C ASN A 162 -14.11 -16.88 32.32
N TYR A 163 -14.14 -15.65 32.83
CA TYR A 163 -14.73 -14.51 32.10
C TYR A 163 -13.96 -14.18 30.82
N LEU A 164 -12.62 -14.25 30.83
CA LEU A 164 -11.80 -14.06 29.63
C LEU A 164 -12.12 -15.10 28.55
N LEU A 165 -12.22 -16.38 28.94
CA LEU A 165 -12.58 -17.48 28.04
C LEU A 165 -13.97 -17.30 27.43
N TYR A 166 -14.95 -16.85 28.24
CA TYR A 166 -16.30 -16.54 27.76
C TYR A 166 -16.32 -15.34 26.79
N TYR A 167 -15.52 -14.30 27.05
CA TYR A 167 -15.44 -13.10 26.23
C TYR A 167 -14.66 -13.29 24.91
N LEU A 168 -13.85 -14.34 24.82
CA LEU A 168 -12.94 -14.59 23.70
C LEU A 168 -13.63 -14.61 22.32
N PRO A 169 -14.81 -15.24 22.13
CA PRO A 169 -15.54 -15.18 20.88
C PRO A 169 -15.93 -13.75 20.47
N GLU A 170 -16.26 -12.87 21.43
CA GLU A 170 -16.64 -11.49 21.16
C GLU A 170 -15.45 -10.66 20.63
N ILE A 171 -14.23 -10.95 21.10
CA ILE A 171 -13.00 -10.34 20.57
C ILE A 171 -12.63 -10.94 19.21
N LEU A 172 -12.71 -12.27 19.09
CA LEU A 172 -12.18 -12.97 17.92
C LEU A 172 -13.05 -12.78 16.68
N THR A 173 -14.37 -12.71 16.85
CA THR A 173 -15.33 -12.52 15.75
C THR A 173 -14.96 -11.35 14.82
N PRO A 174 -14.79 -10.10 15.31
CA PRO A 174 -14.42 -8.98 14.45
C PRO A 174 -13.04 -9.15 13.79
N HIS A 175 -12.09 -9.84 14.42
CA HIS A 175 -10.79 -10.15 13.79
C HIS A 175 -10.92 -11.16 12.65
N ILE A 176 -11.77 -12.18 12.79
CA ILE A 176 -12.04 -13.14 11.72
C ILE A 176 -12.67 -12.42 10.52
N PHE A 177 -13.63 -11.54 10.77
CA PHE A 177 -14.23 -10.72 9.71
C PHE A 177 -13.20 -9.81 9.04
N HIS A 178 -12.33 -9.15 9.81
CA HIS A 178 -11.27 -8.31 9.28
C HIS A 178 -10.28 -9.11 8.42
N LEU A 179 -9.82 -10.27 8.90
CA LEU A 179 -8.96 -11.18 8.13
C LEU A 179 -9.64 -11.69 6.85
N ALA A 180 -10.96 -11.93 6.88
CA ALA A 180 -11.72 -12.31 5.69
C ALA A 180 -11.74 -11.19 4.65
N VAL A 181 -12.00 -9.94 5.06
CA VAL A 181 -11.97 -8.76 4.18
C VAL A 181 -10.58 -8.58 3.58
N LEU A 182 -9.53 -8.64 4.41
CA LEU A 182 -8.15 -8.55 3.96
C LEU A 182 -7.76 -9.68 3.00
N GLY A 183 -8.23 -10.90 3.26
CA GLY A 183 -8.02 -12.07 2.42
C GLY A 183 -8.71 -11.94 1.05
N LEU A 184 -9.93 -11.38 1.01
CA LEU A 184 -10.64 -11.11 -0.23
C LEU A 184 -9.95 -10.02 -1.05
N ALA A 185 -9.55 -8.91 -0.41
CA ALA A 185 -8.84 -7.80 -1.06
C ALA A 185 -7.47 -8.19 -1.63
N THR A 186 -6.81 -9.18 -1.00
CA THR A 186 -5.50 -9.72 -1.43
C THR A 186 -5.60 -11.05 -2.17
N SER A 187 -6.81 -11.47 -2.57
CA SER A 187 -7.01 -12.71 -3.32
C SER A 187 -6.38 -12.64 -4.72
N SER A 188 -6.00 -13.80 -5.25
CA SER A 188 -5.45 -13.90 -6.61
C SER A 188 -6.45 -13.48 -7.70
N MET A 189 -7.74 -13.46 -7.38
CA MET A 189 -8.82 -13.02 -8.29
C MET A 189 -8.77 -11.52 -8.59
N VAL A 190 -8.28 -10.72 -7.65
CA VAL A 190 -8.16 -9.25 -7.78
C VAL A 190 -6.94 -8.86 -8.63
N GLY A 191 -5.92 -9.73 -8.68
CA GLY A 191 -4.72 -9.55 -9.49
C GLY A 191 -3.44 -9.93 -8.76
N SER A 192 -2.35 -10.07 -9.52
CA SER A 192 -1.03 -10.39 -8.98
C SER A 192 -0.47 -9.28 -8.08
N GLU A 193 -0.85 -8.02 -8.34
CA GLU A 193 -0.40 -6.84 -7.60
C GLU A 193 -0.86 -6.81 -6.14
N SER A 194 -2.07 -7.33 -5.86
CA SER A 194 -2.62 -7.43 -4.50
C SER A 194 -2.18 -8.72 -3.82
N SER A 195 -2.06 -9.82 -4.57
CA SER A 195 -1.70 -11.14 -4.04
C SER A 195 -0.33 -11.17 -3.34
N ARG A 196 0.66 -10.40 -3.81
CA ARG A 196 1.99 -10.33 -3.16
C ARG A 196 1.96 -9.83 -1.71
N PHE A 197 0.95 -9.04 -1.34
CA PHE A 197 0.84 -8.47 0.00
C PHE A 197 0.06 -9.36 0.96
N ARG A 198 -0.53 -10.46 0.48
CA ARG A 198 -1.38 -11.37 1.27
C ARG A 198 -0.70 -11.80 2.57
N ILE A 199 0.53 -12.30 2.51
CA ILE A 199 1.26 -12.77 3.71
C ILE A 199 1.45 -11.63 4.72
N HIS A 200 1.95 -10.47 4.25
CA HIS A 200 2.21 -9.30 5.10
C HIS A 200 0.95 -8.80 5.79
N VAL A 201 -0.15 -8.75 5.05
CA VAL A 201 -1.46 -8.30 5.54
C VAL A 201 -2.06 -9.31 6.52
N THR A 202 -1.96 -10.62 6.23
CA THR A 202 -2.42 -11.66 7.17
C THR A 202 -1.62 -11.65 8.46
N ILE A 203 -0.30 -11.42 8.39
CA ILE A 203 0.53 -11.28 9.59
C ILE A 203 0.10 -10.04 10.37
N ALA A 204 -0.13 -8.90 9.71
CA ALA A 204 -0.59 -7.68 10.37
C ALA A 204 -1.93 -7.89 11.11
N GLY A 205 -2.92 -8.53 10.45
CA GLY A 205 -4.20 -8.86 11.09
C GLY A 205 -4.08 -9.84 12.25
N LEU A 206 -3.22 -10.85 12.14
CA LEU A 206 -2.96 -11.80 13.23
C LEU A 206 -2.26 -11.12 14.42
N VAL A 207 -1.30 -10.23 14.14
CA VAL A 207 -0.60 -9.46 15.18
C VAL A 207 -1.58 -8.57 15.94
N LEU A 208 -2.55 -7.93 15.27
CA LEU A 208 -3.60 -7.17 15.96
C LEU A 208 -4.41 -8.06 16.91
N ALA A 209 -4.85 -9.24 16.46
CA ALA A 209 -5.60 -10.18 17.29
C ALA A 209 -4.81 -10.67 18.50
N VAL A 210 -3.54 -11.06 18.29
CA VAL A 210 -2.66 -11.52 19.37
C VAL A 210 -2.34 -10.39 20.34
N ALA A 211 -2.10 -9.17 19.86
CA ALA A 211 -1.82 -8.02 20.71
C ALA A 211 -3.01 -7.68 21.60
N GLU A 212 -4.22 -7.70 21.06
CA GLU A 212 -5.44 -7.45 21.83
C GLU A 212 -5.68 -8.55 22.88
N PHE A 213 -5.59 -9.83 22.48
CA PHE A 213 -5.74 -10.94 23.40
C PHE A 213 -4.68 -10.89 24.52
N TRP A 214 -3.43 -10.65 24.17
CA TRP A 214 -2.32 -10.54 25.13
C TRP A 214 -2.53 -9.39 26.10
N TYR A 215 -2.96 -8.22 25.61
CA TYR A 215 -3.26 -7.07 26.45
C TYR A 215 -4.34 -7.42 27.47
N LEU A 216 -5.44 -8.05 27.05
CA LEU A 216 -6.54 -8.38 27.97
C LEU A 216 -6.17 -9.51 28.93
N ALA A 217 -5.41 -10.51 28.48
CA ALA A 217 -4.95 -11.63 29.31
C ALA A 217 -3.96 -11.20 30.40
N THR A 218 -3.21 -10.13 30.19
CA THR A 218 -2.23 -9.60 31.15
C THR A 218 -2.76 -8.39 31.95
N TYR A 219 -3.99 -7.95 31.67
CA TYR A 219 -4.57 -6.78 32.31
C TYR A 219 -4.96 -7.04 33.77
N ASP A 220 -4.43 -6.22 34.69
CA ASP A 220 -4.79 -6.26 36.09
C ASP A 220 -6.05 -5.41 36.37
N ALA A 221 -7.20 -6.09 36.52
CA ALA A 221 -8.47 -5.44 36.85
C ALA A 221 -8.49 -4.75 38.22
N THR A 222 -7.53 -5.05 39.11
CA THR A 222 -7.47 -4.45 40.45
C THR A 222 -7.03 -2.98 40.43
N ILE A 223 -6.46 -2.49 39.33
CA ILE A 223 -6.08 -1.07 39.16
C ILE A 223 -7.29 -0.16 39.39
N ASN A 224 -8.46 -0.55 38.87
CA ASN A 224 -9.71 0.19 39.00
C ASN A 224 -10.25 0.23 40.45
N LYS A 225 -9.77 -0.62 41.37
CA LYS A 225 -10.15 -0.55 42.80
C LYS A 225 -9.68 0.74 43.46
N ARG A 226 -8.61 1.36 42.94
CA ARG A 226 -8.02 2.58 43.49
C ARG A 226 -8.69 3.87 42.99
N ALA A 227 -9.51 3.77 41.94
CA ALA A 227 -10.20 4.91 41.34
C ALA A 227 -11.23 5.49 42.32
N LYS A 228 -11.10 6.78 42.65
CA LYS A 228 -12.02 7.51 43.54
C LYS A 228 -13.02 8.35 42.75
N THR A 229 -12.62 8.85 41.59
CA THR A 229 -13.47 9.64 40.68
C THR A 229 -13.82 8.84 39.43
N LEU A 230 -14.84 9.29 38.69
CA LEU A 230 -15.25 8.67 37.42
C LEU A 230 -14.14 8.74 36.36
N GLN A 231 -13.37 9.83 36.35
CA GLN A 231 -12.31 10.07 35.35
C GLN A 231 -11.10 9.15 35.56
N ASP A 232 -10.90 8.66 36.78
CA ASP A 232 -9.82 7.72 37.12
C ASP A 232 -10.16 6.27 36.76
N ILE A 233 -11.40 5.99 36.33
CA ILE A 233 -11.84 4.62 36.01
C ILE A 233 -11.42 4.28 34.58
N ASP A 234 -10.71 3.16 34.43
CA ASP A 234 -10.38 2.63 33.12
C ASP A 234 -11.53 1.74 32.59
N PHE A 235 -12.22 2.25 31.57
CA PHE A 235 -13.30 1.58 30.85
C PHE A 235 -12.75 0.70 29.72
N VAL A 236 -12.04 -0.36 30.10
CA VAL A 236 -11.26 -1.21 29.17
C VAL A 236 -12.11 -1.80 28.05
N HIS A 237 -13.29 -2.37 28.35
CA HIS A 237 -14.16 -2.98 27.34
C HIS A 237 -14.48 -2.00 26.18
N TRP A 238 -14.95 -0.79 26.52
CA TRP A 238 -15.29 0.24 25.53
C TRP A 238 -14.05 0.82 24.84
N ARG A 239 -12.96 1.03 25.59
CA ARG A 239 -11.71 1.57 25.02
C ARG A 239 -11.09 0.61 24.00
N LEU A 240 -10.99 -0.68 24.34
CA LEU A 240 -10.45 -1.70 23.43
C LEU A 240 -11.30 -1.81 22.18
N ARG A 241 -12.63 -1.79 22.31
CA ARG A 241 -13.54 -1.81 21.17
C ARG A 241 -13.26 -0.65 20.19
N VAL A 242 -13.12 0.58 20.69
CA VAL A 242 -12.83 1.75 19.85
C VAL A 242 -11.45 1.61 19.18
N LEU A 243 -10.43 1.24 19.95
CA LEU A 243 -9.07 1.04 19.44
C LEU A 243 -9.02 -0.06 18.37
N ARG A 244 -9.74 -1.17 18.56
CA ARG A 244 -9.84 -2.29 17.62
C ARG A 244 -10.36 -1.83 16.26
N TYR A 245 -11.50 -1.15 16.23
CA TYR A 245 -12.10 -0.70 14.97
C TYR A 245 -11.31 0.41 14.29
N ILE A 246 -10.69 1.31 15.06
CA ILE A 246 -9.76 2.30 14.50
C ILE A 246 -8.53 1.61 13.91
N ALA A 247 -7.96 0.62 14.61
CA ALA A 247 -6.82 -0.14 14.11
C ALA A 247 -7.15 -0.85 12.78
N PHE A 248 -8.33 -1.47 12.68
CA PHE A 248 -8.79 -2.09 11.43
C PHE A 248 -8.92 -1.08 10.29
N ALA A 249 -9.57 0.06 10.54
CA ALA A 249 -9.70 1.12 9.55
C ALA A 249 -8.34 1.68 9.10
N LEU A 250 -7.39 1.83 10.02
CA LEU A 250 -6.03 2.25 9.70
C LEU A 250 -5.28 1.20 8.86
N THR A 251 -5.41 -0.09 9.17
CA THR A 251 -4.80 -1.15 8.36
C THR A 251 -5.41 -1.24 6.97
N ASP A 252 -6.73 -1.08 6.84
CA ASP A 252 -7.43 -1.10 5.55
C ASP A 252 -7.04 0.11 4.70
N GLY A 253 -6.97 1.29 5.32
CA GLY A 253 -6.51 2.51 4.67
C GLY A 253 -5.04 2.45 4.23
N ALA A 254 -4.16 1.91 5.09
CA ALA A 254 -2.75 1.72 4.77
C ALA A 254 -2.59 0.72 3.61
N LEU A 255 -3.29 -0.41 3.65
CA LEU A 255 -3.28 -1.38 2.57
C LEU A 255 -3.82 -0.79 1.26
N GLY A 256 -4.94 -0.06 1.32
CA GLY A 256 -5.52 0.62 0.16
C GLY A 256 -4.53 1.60 -0.47
N LEU A 257 -3.82 2.39 0.35
CA LEU A 257 -2.79 3.31 -0.10
C LEU A 257 -1.64 2.56 -0.79
N VAL A 258 -1.14 1.47 -0.19
CA VAL A 258 -0.08 0.64 -0.77
C VAL A 258 -0.52 0.02 -2.10
N LEU A 259 -1.73 -0.54 -2.17
CA LEU A 259 -2.27 -1.12 -3.40
C LEU A 259 -2.43 -0.06 -4.49
N TRP A 260 -2.90 1.13 -4.15
CA TRP A 260 -3.01 2.23 -5.10
C TRP A 260 -1.64 2.69 -5.62
N LEU A 261 -0.67 2.92 -4.72
CA LEU A 261 0.67 3.34 -5.10
C LEU A 261 1.37 2.32 -5.99
N THR A 262 1.20 1.03 -5.67
CA THR A 262 1.89 -0.02 -6.39
C THR A 262 1.20 -0.41 -7.69
N SER A 263 -0.13 -0.42 -7.74
CA SER A 263 -0.88 -0.68 -8.97
C SER A 263 -0.73 0.42 -10.01
N THR A 264 -0.50 1.67 -9.61
CA THR A 264 -0.28 2.81 -10.52
C THR A 264 1.19 2.99 -10.93
N ASN A 265 2.08 2.06 -10.57
CA ASN A 265 3.54 2.12 -10.75
C ASN A 265 4.24 3.30 -10.04
N ARG A 266 3.55 4.00 -9.14
CA ARG A 266 4.11 5.14 -8.40
C ARG A 266 5.11 4.71 -7.33
N TRP A 267 5.00 3.48 -6.82
CA TRP A 267 5.89 2.89 -5.82
C TRP A 267 6.06 1.39 -6.08
N LEU A 268 7.26 0.82 -5.89
CA LEU A 268 7.51 -0.62 -6.10
C LEU A 268 7.04 -1.14 -7.48
N ALA A 269 7.25 -0.34 -8.52
CA ALA A 269 6.95 -0.79 -9.88
C ALA A 269 7.83 -1.99 -10.22
N LYS A 270 7.21 -3.10 -10.63
CA LYS A 270 7.93 -4.28 -11.11
C LYS A 270 8.22 -4.06 -12.60
N PRO A 271 9.47 -3.83 -13.00
CA PRO A 271 9.77 -3.77 -14.42
C PRO A 271 9.43 -5.11 -15.07
N VAL A 272 8.91 -5.08 -16.30
CA VAL A 272 8.80 -6.26 -17.18
C VAL A 272 10.12 -7.01 -17.13
N SER A 273 10.07 -8.32 -16.91
CA SER A 273 11.28 -9.13 -16.71
C SER A 273 12.22 -8.99 -17.91
N LEU A 274 13.54 -9.06 -17.68
CA LEU A 274 14.51 -8.90 -18.77
C LEU A 274 14.28 -9.96 -19.86
N ALA A 275 13.91 -11.18 -19.47
CA ALA A 275 13.52 -12.25 -20.39
C ALA A 275 12.31 -11.87 -21.25
N GLU A 276 11.26 -11.31 -20.66
CA GLU A 276 10.05 -10.90 -21.38
C GLU A 276 10.28 -9.65 -22.25
N ARG A 277 11.16 -8.73 -21.82
CA ARG A 277 11.62 -7.62 -22.67
C ARG A 277 12.40 -8.12 -23.87
N LEU A 278 13.31 -9.08 -23.67
CA LEU A 278 14.06 -9.70 -24.76
C LEU A 278 13.14 -10.45 -25.70
N GLU A 279 12.15 -11.18 -25.19
CA GLU A 279 11.18 -11.90 -26.01
C GLU A 279 10.35 -10.92 -26.86
N LEU A 280 9.85 -9.83 -26.28
CA LEU A 280 9.11 -8.81 -27.02
C LEU A 280 9.98 -8.13 -28.09
N ALA A 281 11.21 -7.75 -27.73
CA ALA A 281 12.15 -7.16 -28.69
C ALA A 281 12.51 -8.14 -29.82
N THR A 282 12.68 -9.43 -29.49
CA THR A 282 12.96 -10.48 -30.47
C THR A 282 11.77 -10.67 -31.42
N ARG A 283 10.54 -10.74 -30.89
CA ARG A 283 9.32 -10.85 -31.70
C ARG A 283 9.17 -9.67 -32.66
N LEU A 284 9.36 -8.45 -32.16
CA LEU A 284 9.31 -7.25 -33.01
C LEU A 284 10.43 -7.26 -34.06
N SER A 285 11.63 -7.71 -33.71
CA SER A 285 12.74 -7.86 -34.66
C SER A 285 12.47 -8.93 -35.71
N GLU A 286 11.81 -10.03 -35.37
CA GLU A 286 11.42 -11.07 -36.32
C GLU A 286 10.33 -10.59 -37.27
N GLU A 287 9.32 -9.88 -36.74
CA GLU A 287 8.24 -9.30 -37.55
C GLU A 287 8.78 -8.28 -38.55
N THR A 288 9.60 -7.34 -38.11
CA THR A 288 10.24 -6.34 -38.98
C THR A 288 11.17 -7.00 -40.00
N ARG A 289 11.94 -8.02 -39.63
CA ARG A 289 12.76 -8.80 -40.56
C ARG A 289 11.91 -9.50 -41.62
N ASN A 290 10.77 -10.07 -41.24
CA ASN A 290 9.86 -10.74 -42.17
C ASN A 290 9.22 -9.74 -43.14
N GLN A 291 8.81 -8.56 -42.65
CA GLN A 291 8.32 -7.48 -43.49
C GLN A 291 9.39 -6.99 -44.48
N LEU A 292 10.64 -6.78 -44.04
CA LEU A 292 11.74 -6.40 -44.92
C LEU A 292 12.07 -7.46 -45.97
N ARG A 293 12.02 -8.75 -45.60
CA ARG A 293 12.17 -9.86 -46.55
C ARG A 293 11.05 -9.87 -47.58
N ALA A 294 9.80 -9.68 -47.15
CA ALA A 294 8.65 -9.59 -48.05
C ALA A 294 8.80 -8.41 -49.02
N LEU A 295 9.18 -7.23 -48.52
CA LEU A 295 9.47 -6.06 -49.35
C LEU A 295 10.62 -6.32 -50.33
N GLY A 296 11.67 -7.02 -49.91
CA GLY A 296 12.78 -7.42 -50.78
C GLY A 296 12.31 -8.35 -51.91
N ILE A 297 11.48 -9.35 -51.60
CA ILE A 297 10.88 -10.26 -52.58
C ILE A 297 9.97 -9.50 -53.54
N LEU A 298 9.12 -8.60 -53.03
CA LEU A 298 8.24 -7.76 -53.85
C LEU A 298 9.05 -6.86 -54.78
N SER A 299 10.05 -6.14 -54.26
CA SER A 299 10.94 -5.28 -55.05
C SER A 299 11.66 -6.06 -56.15
N ASN A 300 12.19 -7.25 -55.82
CA ASN A 300 12.84 -8.12 -56.80
C ASN A 300 11.82 -8.64 -57.85
N SER A 301 10.61 -8.98 -57.43
CA SER A 301 9.55 -9.46 -58.33
C SER A 301 9.09 -8.36 -59.31
N ILE A 302 8.91 -7.13 -58.80
CA ILE A 302 8.60 -5.95 -59.61
C ILE A 302 9.74 -5.66 -60.59
N ASN A 303 10.99 -5.71 -60.13
CA ASN A 303 12.15 -5.47 -60.98
C ASN A 303 12.42 -6.58 -61.99
N ARG A 304 11.87 -7.78 -61.82
CA ARG A 304 12.01 -8.88 -62.80
C ARG A 304 10.90 -8.86 -63.86
N ALA A 305 9.67 -8.49 -63.49
CA ALA A 305 8.54 -8.48 -64.40
C ALA A 305 8.37 -7.12 -65.11
N PRO A 306 8.47 -7.04 -66.45
CA PRO A 306 8.41 -5.76 -67.18
C PRO A 306 7.07 -5.03 -67.01
N ALA A 307 5.96 -5.76 -66.92
CA ALA A 307 4.63 -5.15 -66.70
C ALA A 307 4.52 -4.46 -65.33
N LEU A 308 5.03 -5.10 -64.26
CA LEU A 308 5.02 -4.51 -62.91
C LEU A 308 5.99 -3.33 -62.80
N ARG A 309 7.13 -3.39 -63.49
CA ARG A 309 8.08 -2.28 -63.56
C ARG A 309 7.44 -1.05 -64.21
N ALA A 310 6.73 -1.24 -65.33
CA ALA A 310 6.02 -0.16 -66.01
C ALA A 310 4.95 0.49 -65.11
N VAL A 311 4.20 -0.32 -64.34
CA VAL A 311 3.23 0.22 -63.36
C VAL A 311 3.92 1.03 -62.27
N LYS A 312 5.04 0.54 -61.72
CA LYS A 312 5.83 1.28 -60.73
C LYS A 312 6.35 2.60 -61.31
N GLU A 313 6.95 2.57 -62.50
CA GLU A 313 7.49 3.76 -63.17
C GLU A 313 6.39 4.78 -63.49
N ASN A 314 5.24 4.32 -63.99
CA ASN A 314 4.08 5.19 -64.24
C ASN A 314 3.57 5.82 -62.94
N TYR A 315 3.42 5.04 -61.86
CA TYR A 315 3.02 5.58 -60.56
C TYR A 315 3.97 6.69 -60.07
N TRP A 316 5.29 6.45 -60.12
CA TRP A 316 6.27 7.47 -59.69
C TRP A 316 6.32 8.67 -60.62
N ARG A 317 6.01 8.49 -61.91
CA ARG A 317 5.91 9.58 -62.87
C ARG A 317 4.67 10.42 -62.60
N ASP A 318 3.52 9.78 -62.41
CA ASP A 318 2.25 10.44 -62.10
C ASP A 318 2.35 11.20 -60.76
N ASP A 319 2.98 10.60 -59.75
CA ASP A 319 3.24 11.25 -58.45
C ASP A 319 4.19 12.44 -58.60
N ALA A 320 5.27 12.30 -59.39
CA ALA A 320 6.18 13.41 -59.67
C ALA A 320 5.51 14.56 -60.42
N ASP A 321 4.66 14.24 -61.40
CA ASP A 321 3.90 15.23 -62.18
C ASP A 321 2.86 15.93 -61.28
N PHE A 322 2.12 15.16 -60.45
CA PHE A 322 1.18 15.70 -59.47
C PHE A 322 1.88 16.60 -58.43
N MET A 323 3.04 16.18 -57.93
CA MET A 323 3.83 16.99 -57.00
C MET A 323 4.39 18.24 -57.68
N ALA A 324 4.81 18.15 -58.94
CA ALA A 324 5.27 19.31 -59.71
C ALA A 324 4.14 20.33 -59.93
N GLU A 325 2.91 19.87 -60.22
CA GLU A 325 1.73 20.72 -60.34
C GLU A 325 1.35 21.35 -58.99
N THR A 326 1.32 20.54 -57.92
CA THR A 326 1.01 21.01 -56.56
C THR A 326 2.02 22.03 -56.06
N VAL A 327 3.31 21.83 -56.36
CA VAL A 327 4.39 22.79 -56.05
C VAL A 327 4.32 24.03 -56.95
N GLN A 328 3.62 24.02 -58.08
CA GLN A 328 3.43 25.23 -58.89
C GLN A 328 2.26 26.10 -58.41
N ASP A 329 1.38 25.58 -57.55
CA ASP A 329 0.31 26.37 -56.93
C ASP A 329 0.92 27.48 -56.05
N GLU A 330 0.50 28.71 -56.32
CA GLU A 330 1.02 29.92 -55.67
C GLU A 330 0.80 29.88 -54.15
N ALA A 331 -0.33 29.31 -53.70
CA ALA A 331 -0.63 29.16 -52.28
C ALA A 331 0.32 28.17 -51.58
N VAL A 332 0.70 27.09 -52.26
CA VAL A 332 1.62 26.07 -51.74
C VAL A 332 3.06 26.59 -51.78
N MET A 333 3.45 27.29 -52.84
CA MET A 333 4.78 27.94 -52.91
C MET A 333 4.98 28.98 -51.83
N GLU A 334 3.94 29.77 -51.53
CA GLU A 334 4.01 30.75 -50.45
C GLU A 334 4.19 30.04 -49.09
N GLN A 335 3.49 28.93 -48.85
CA GLN A 335 3.67 28.12 -47.65
C GLN A 335 5.03 27.44 -47.58
N ILE A 336 5.55 26.87 -48.67
CA ILE A 336 6.88 26.26 -48.74
C ILE A 336 7.94 27.33 -48.48
N LYS A 337 7.81 28.50 -49.09
CA LYS A 337 8.73 29.63 -48.89
C LYS A 337 8.68 30.15 -47.46
N ASN A 338 7.49 30.26 -46.87
CA ASN A 338 7.33 30.66 -45.47
C ASN A 338 7.91 29.61 -44.52
N SER A 339 7.67 28.32 -44.78
CA SER A 339 8.26 27.21 -44.03
C SER A 339 9.79 27.22 -44.15
N MET A 340 10.33 27.35 -45.35
CA MET A 340 11.77 27.36 -45.61
C MET A 340 12.47 28.59 -45.00
N ASN A 341 11.83 29.75 -45.01
CA ASN A 341 12.34 30.95 -44.34
C ASN A 341 12.25 30.85 -42.80
N SER A 342 11.31 30.06 -42.28
CA SER A 342 11.19 29.78 -40.85
C SER A 342 12.07 28.62 -40.37
N MET A 343 12.61 27.80 -41.28
CA MET A 343 13.50 26.69 -40.98
C MET A 343 14.95 27.18 -40.86
N ASP A 344 15.49 27.14 -39.65
CA ASP A 344 16.93 27.34 -39.42
C ASP A 344 17.70 26.09 -39.88
N ILE A 345 18.27 26.16 -41.08
CA ILE A 345 19.06 25.07 -41.69
C ILE A 345 20.28 24.69 -40.82
N GLY A 346 20.82 25.63 -40.03
CA GLY A 346 21.90 25.36 -39.08
C GLY A 346 21.43 24.50 -37.91
N ALA A 347 20.27 24.83 -37.34
CA ALA A 347 19.64 24.02 -36.29
C ALA A 347 19.24 22.63 -36.82
N LEU A 348 18.70 22.53 -38.03
CA LEU A 348 18.31 21.26 -38.65
C LEU A 348 19.53 20.36 -38.89
N ARG A 349 20.64 20.90 -39.42
CA ARG A 349 21.87 20.14 -39.64
C ARG A 349 22.45 19.61 -38.33
N THR A 350 22.32 20.38 -37.25
CA THR A 350 22.74 19.99 -35.91
C THR A 350 21.86 18.87 -35.36
N GLN A 351 20.52 18.98 -35.51
CA GLN A 351 19.58 17.93 -35.12
C GLN A 351 19.77 16.63 -35.92
N VAL A 352 20.05 16.71 -37.22
CA VAL A 352 20.32 15.52 -38.05
C VAL A 352 21.65 14.87 -37.65
N ALA A 353 22.68 15.65 -37.35
CA ALA A 353 23.94 15.12 -36.82
C ALA A 353 23.77 14.46 -35.45
N GLU A 354 22.91 15.04 -34.59
CA GLU A 354 22.57 14.49 -33.28
C GLU A 354 21.75 13.20 -33.39
N MET A 355 20.75 13.16 -34.28
CA MET A 355 19.97 11.95 -34.56
C MET A 355 20.82 10.83 -35.20
N ALA A 356 21.71 11.16 -36.13
CA ALA A 356 22.65 10.20 -36.69
C ALA A 356 23.60 9.65 -35.61
N LYS A 357 24.05 10.51 -34.69
CA LYS A 357 24.88 10.12 -33.56
C LYS A 357 24.11 9.24 -32.57
N ASP A 358 22.85 9.52 -32.29
CA ASP A 358 22.00 8.71 -31.41
C ASP A 358 21.68 7.34 -32.01
N ILE A 359 21.44 7.27 -33.33
CA ILE A 359 21.25 6.01 -34.05
C ILE A 359 22.54 5.17 -33.97
N VAL A 360 23.70 5.77 -34.25
CA VAL A 360 25.00 5.09 -34.18
C VAL A 360 25.34 4.67 -32.75
N ALA A 361 25.12 5.53 -31.75
CA ALA A 361 25.31 5.21 -30.34
C ALA A 361 24.36 4.08 -29.87
N GLY A 362 23.15 4.02 -30.42
CA GLY A 362 22.22 2.91 -30.22
C GLY A 362 22.74 1.57 -30.75
N PHE A 363 23.60 1.59 -31.77
CA PHE A 363 24.26 0.40 -32.29
C PHE A 363 25.56 0.04 -31.55
N ASP A 364 26.31 1.02 -31.03
CA ASP A 364 27.53 0.78 -30.24
C ASP A 364 27.26 0.08 -28.90
N VAL A 365 26.04 0.17 -28.36
CA VAL A 365 25.60 -0.61 -27.18
C VAL A 365 25.60 -2.12 -27.45
N PHE A 366 25.61 -2.56 -28.71
CA PHE A 366 25.63 -3.97 -29.11
C PHE A 366 27.01 -4.49 -29.51
N GLN A 367 28.06 -3.67 -29.48
CA GLN A 367 29.41 -4.14 -29.81
C GLN A 367 30.06 -4.74 -28.55
N PRO A 368 30.43 -6.04 -28.54
CA PRO A 368 31.18 -6.60 -27.42
C PRO A 368 32.54 -5.88 -27.27
N PRO A 369 33.11 -5.80 -26.05
CA PRO A 369 34.37 -5.09 -25.84
C PRO A 369 35.43 -5.68 -26.77
N GLN A 370 36.07 -4.82 -27.58
CA GLN A 370 37.26 -5.24 -28.32
C GLN A 370 38.31 -5.68 -27.30
N ALA A 371 38.74 -6.94 -27.41
CA ALA A 371 39.85 -7.48 -26.64
C ALA A 371 41.12 -6.64 -26.95
N PRO A 372 41.96 -6.33 -25.95
CA PRO A 372 43.18 -5.58 -26.19
C PRO A 372 44.10 -6.38 -27.13
N ALA A 373 44.65 -5.68 -28.12
CA ALA A 373 45.57 -6.23 -29.10
C ALA A 373 46.79 -6.89 -28.43
N GLU A 374 47.01 -8.17 -28.73
CA GLU A 374 48.24 -8.88 -28.40
C GLU A 374 49.43 -8.19 -29.09
N SER A 375 50.34 -7.67 -28.29
CA SER A 375 51.66 -7.24 -28.75
C SER A 375 52.49 -8.48 -29.08
N GLU A 376 52.76 -8.72 -30.36
CA GLU A 376 53.76 -9.68 -30.84
C GLU A 376 55.15 -9.33 -30.28
N THR A 377 55.60 -10.06 -29.26
CA THR A 377 57.02 -10.14 -28.90
C THR A 377 57.70 -11.16 -29.80
N LYS A 378 58.52 -10.67 -30.74
CA LYS A 378 59.55 -11.45 -31.46
C LYS A 378 60.47 -12.13 -30.46
N ALA A 379 60.48 -13.46 -30.44
CA ALA A 379 61.55 -14.25 -29.85
C ALA A 379 62.66 -14.42 -30.89
N GLU A 380 63.80 -13.75 -30.66
CA GLU A 380 65.06 -14.02 -31.35
C GLU A 380 65.62 -15.38 -30.91
N SER A 381 65.99 -16.17 -31.92
CA SER A 381 66.78 -17.38 -31.84
C SER A 381 68.17 -17.10 -31.26
N SER A 382 68.58 -17.85 -30.23
CA SER A 382 69.99 -18.10 -29.91
C SER A 382 70.15 -19.34 -29.02
N PHE A 383 70.88 -20.32 -29.59
CA PHE A 383 71.41 -21.58 -29.03
C PHE A 383 70.50 -22.80 -28.92
#